data_AF-A0A960BSX7-F1
#
_entry.id   AF-A0A960BSX7-F1
#
_cell.length_a   1.000
_cell.length_b   1.000
_cell.length_c   1.000
_cell.angle_alpha   90.00
_cell.angle_beta   90.00
_cell.angle_gamma   90.00
#
_symmetry.space_group_name_H-M   'P 1'
#
loop_
_entity.id
_entity.type
_entity.pdbx_description
1 polymer ?
#
loop_
_entity_poly.entity_id
_entity_poly.type
_entity_poly.pdbx_seq_one_letter_code
_entity_poly.pdbx_strand_id
1 'polypeptide(L)'
;AEEAAMAGEIARTLQTLTGMTVPTVSCVMGQGCGGAALALIPAQTVICMENGWVSPLPPEGASVISHRTPDRAAEMARVQGVAALALRDAGVVDLVAGEGSDLPGRVADVIAVTLGRS
;
A
#
# COMPACT_ATOMS: atom_id res chain seq x y z
N ALA A 1 16.24 -13.33 -17.72
CA ALA A 1 14.90 -13.76 -18.17
C ALA A 1 13.80 -13.41 -17.17
N GLU A 2 14.10 -13.30 -15.87
CA GLU A 2 13.09 -13.12 -14.79
C GLU A 2 12.78 -11.66 -14.38
N GLU A 3 13.74 -10.73 -14.39
CA GLU A 3 13.48 -9.33 -13.97
C GLU A 3 12.61 -8.52 -14.95
N ALA A 4 12.83 -8.70 -16.26
CA ALA A 4 12.05 -8.00 -17.29
C ALA A 4 10.59 -8.49 -17.36
N ALA A 5 10.37 -9.79 -17.09
CA ALA A 5 9.02 -10.34 -17.02
C ALA A 5 8.28 -9.81 -15.79
N MET A 6 8.93 -9.80 -14.62
CA MET A 6 8.31 -9.32 -13.38
C MET A 6 8.01 -7.82 -13.42
N ALA A 7 8.94 -7.00 -13.91
CA ALA A 7 8.70 -5.57 -14.11
C ALA A 7 7.54 -5.32 -15.10
N GLY A 8 7.45 -6.14 -16.16
CA GLY A 8 6.35 -6.12 -17.11
C GLY A 8 4.99 -6.48 -16.47
N GLU A 9 4.95 -7.49 -15.60
CA GLU A 9 3.73 -7.85 -14.87
C GLU A 9 3.31 -6.77 -13.87
N ILE A 10 4.25 -6.21 -13.11
CA ILE A 10 4.00 -5.06 -12.21
C ILE A 10 3.36 -3.91 -12.98
N ALA A 11 3.93 -3.55 -14.14
CA ALA A 11 3.39 -2.48 -14.98
C ALA A 11 1.99 -2.82 -15.53
N ARG A 12 1.76 -4.07 -15.94
CA ARG A 12 0.45 -4.53 -16.41
C ARG A 12 -0.60 -4.51 -15.31
N THR A 13 -0.25 -4.94 -14.09
CA THR A 13 -1.14 -4.88 -12.92
C THR A 13 -1.53 -3.44 -12.62
N LEU A 14 -0.55 -2.53 -12.55
CA LEU A 14 -0.81 -1.10 -12.38
C LEU A 14 -1.75 -0.54 -13.45
N GLN A 15 -1.47 -0.82 -14.73
CA GLN A 15 -2.31 -0.37 -15.84
C GLN A 15 -3.74 -0.93 -15.75
N THR A 16 -3.87 -2.19 -15.33
CA THR A 16 -5.17 -2.85 -15.19
C THR A 16 -5.99 -2.20 -14.07
N LEU A 17 -5.40 -2.06 -12.87
CA LEU A 17 -6.10 -1.53 -11.70
C LEU A 17 -6.47 -0.05 -11.87
N THR A 18 -5.57 0.76 -12.42
CA THR A 18 -5.84 2.19 -12.68
C THR A 18 -6.88 2.42 -13.80
N GLY A 19 -7.08 1.44 -14.69
CA GLY A 19 -8.06 1.49 -15.76
C GLY A 19 -9.43 0.89 -15.42
N MET A 20 -9.66 0.41 -14.19
CA MET A 20 -10.94 -0.19 -13.83
C MET A 20 -12.06 0.83 -13.82
N THR A 21 -13.20 0.46 -14.40
CA THR A 21 -14.41 1.30 -14.50
C THR A 21 -15.48 0.96 -13.46
N VAL A 22 -15.23 -0.05 -12.64
CA VAL A 22 -16.11 -0.48 -11.54
C VAL A 22 -15.57 0.02 -10.21
N PRO A 23 -16.41 0.10 -9.17
CA PRO A 23 -15.96 0.43 -7.81
C PRO A 23 -14.81 -0.48 -7.34
N THR A 24 -13.68 0.11 -6.94
CA THR A 24 -12.52 -0.64 -6.43
C THR A 24 -12.11 -0.17 -5.04
N VAL A 25 -11.76 -1.15 -4.19
CA VAL A 25 -11.20 -0.93 -2.87
C VAL A 25 -9.95 -1.79 -2.71
N SER A 26 -8.84 -1.19 -2.29
CA SER A 26 -7.61 -1.92 -1.91
C SER A 26 -7.43 -1.88 -0.40
N CYS A 27 -7.00 -2.99 0.18
CA CYS A 27 -6.84 -3.14 1.62
C CYS A 27 -5.41 -3.58 1.97
N VAL A 28 -4.64 -2.71 2.63
CA VAL A 28 -3.33 -3.02 3.19
C VAL A 28 -3.52 -3.58 4.60
N MET A 29 -3.58 -4.91 4.69
CA MET A 29 -3.85 -5.63 5.95
C MET A 29 -2.59 -5.99 6.76
N GLY A 30 -1.42 -5.79 6.19
CA GLY A 30 -0.16 -6.23 6.77
C GLY A 30 1.00 -5.41 6.21
N GLN A 31 2.08 -6.08 5.85
CA GLN A 31 3.31 -5.42 5.44
C GLN A 31 3.56 -5.68 3.95
N GLY A 32 3.96 -4.66 3.20
CA GLY A 32 4.29 -4.79 1.79
C GLY A 32 5.53 -3.99 1.41
N CYS A 33 6.40 -4.56 0.57
CA CYS A 33 7.56 -3.83 0.08
C CYS A 33 7.79 -4.03 -1.42
N GLY A 34 8.40 -3.02 -2.05
CA GLY A 34 8.80 -3.06 -3.46
C GLY A 34 7.64 -2.92 -4.44
N GLY A 35 8.00 -2.98 -5.72
CA GLY A 35 7.07 -2.73 -6.83
C GLY A 35 5.86 -3.67 -6.87
N ALA A 36 6.01 -4.92 -6.43
CA ALA A 36 4.90 -5.88 -6.41
C ALA A 36 3.81 -5.50 -5.38
N ALA A 37 4.21 -5.06 -4.18
CA ALA A 37 3.25 -4.59 -3.19
C ALA A 37 2.58 -3.29 -3.65
N LEU A 38 3.38 -2.35 -4.16
CA LEU A 38 2.87 -1.07 -4.65
C LEU A 38 1.96 -1.22 -5.88
N ALA A 39 2.18 -2.23 -6.71
CA ALA A 39 1.36 -2.50 -7.89
C ALA A 39 -0.10 -2.85 -7.56
N LEU A 40 -0.36 -3.34 -6.34
CA LEU A 40 -1.69 -3.79 -5.89
C LEU A 40 -2.46 -2.73 -5.11
N ILE A 41 -1.82 -1.59 -4.81
CA ILE A 41 -2.43 -0.50 -4.04
C ILE A 41 -3.48 0.28 -4.85
N PRO A 42 -3.28 0.62 -6.15
CA PRO A 42 -4.20 1.50 -6.85
C PRO A 42 -5.64 0.99 -6.83
N ALA A 43 -6.50 1.80 -6.25
CA ALA A 43 -7.95 1.65 -6.20
C ALA A 43 -8.56 3.04 -6.01
N GLN A 44 -9.88 3.16 -6.17
CA GLN A 44 -10.58 4.40 -5.87
C GLN A 44 -10.60 4.73 -4.38
N THR A 45 -10.53 3.70 -3.54
CA THR A 45 -10.33 3.87 -2.10
C THR A 45 -9.34 2.85 -1.59
N VAL A 46 -8.35 3.32 -0.85
CA VAL A 46 -7.31 2.50 -0.23
C VAL A 46 -7.47 2.57 1.28
N ILE A 47 -7.67 1.42 1.91
CA ILE A 47 -7.79 1.26 3.36
C ILE A 47 -6.51 0.61 3.87
N CYS A 48 -5.90 1.17 4.90
CA CYS A 48 -4.74 0.58 5.58
C CYS A 48 -5.11 0.23 7.03
N MET A 49 -4.78 -0.96 7.48
CA MET A 49 -4.86 -1.30 8.90
C MET A 49 -3.85 -0.47 9.69
N GLU A 50 -4.14 -0.17 10.96
CA GLU A 50 -3.32 0.74 11.76
C GLU A 50 -1.86 0.28 11.93
N ASN A 51 -1.62 -1.03 11.96
CA ASN A 51 -0.28 -1.63 11.99
C ASN A 51 0.23 -2.01 10.59
N GLY A 52 -0.55 -1.72 9.55
CA GLY A 52 -0.16 -1.90 8.17
C GLY A 52 0.93 -0.91 7.75
N TRP A 53 1.81 -1.35 6.87
CA TRP A 53 2.77 -0.47 6.22
C TRP A 53 3.12 -0.96 4.81
N VAL A 54 3.51 0.01 3.97
CA VAL A 54 4.05 -0.25 2.64
C VAL A 54 5.26 0.63 2.38
N SER A 55 6.29 0.07 1.75
CA SER A 55 7.53 0.80 1.43
C SER A 55 8.04 0.48 0.03
N PRO A 56 8.61 1.45 -0.71
CA PRO A 56 9.31 1.15 -1.96
C PRO A 56 10.53 0.24 -1.77
N LEU A 57 11.16 0.25 -0.58
CA LEU A 57 12.34 -0.54 -0.28
C LEU A 57 12.30 -1.00 1.19
N PRO A 58 12.57 -2.28 1.50
CA PRO A 58 12.66 -2.74 2.88
C PRO A 58 13.55 -1.80 3.73
N PRO A 59 13.09 -1.36 4.91
CA PRO A 59 13.86 -0.45 5.75
C PRO A 59 15.26 -0.96 6.10
N GLU A 60 15.43 -2.28 6.25
CA GLU A 60 16.71 -2.95 6.47
C GLU A 60 17.65 -2.75 5.27
N GLY A 61 17.12 -2.91 4.05
CA GLY A 61 17.86 -2.66 2.81
C GLY A 61 18.25 -1.19 2.67
N ALA A 62 17.33 -0.27 2.99
CA ALA A 62 17.59 1.17 2.98
C ALA A 62 18.70 1.55 3.99
N SER A 63 18.73 0.87 5.14
CA SER A 63 19.72 1.06 6.18
C SER A 63 21.10 0.57 5.71
N VAL A 64 21.18 -0.59 5.07
CA VAL A 64 22.43 -1.09 4.49
C VAL A 64 22.97 -0.13 3.42
N ILE A 65 22.11 0.38 2.54
CA ILE A 65 22.52 1.33 1.48
C ILE A 65 23.06 2.64 2.08
N SER A 66 22.34 3.22 3.06
CA SER A 66 22.63 4.56 3.57
C SER A 66 23.69 4.56 4.68
N HIS A 67 23.74 3.50 5.49
CA HIS A 67 24.51 3.45 6.73
C HIS A 67 25.44 2.24 6.83
N ARG A 68 25.49 1.36 5.81
CA ARG A 68 26.32 0.14 5.78
C ARG A 68 26.06 -0.82 6.94
N THR A 69 24.87 -0.75 7.56
CA THR A 69 24.39 -1.67 8.60
C THR A 69 22.88 -1.83 8.47
N PRO A 70 22.28 -3.00 8.79
CA PRO A 70 20.83 -3.15 8.89
C PRO A 70 20.24 -2.55 10.18
N ASP A 71 21.06 -2.23 11.19
CA ASP A 71 20.60 -1.90 12.56
C ASP A 71 19.79 -0.59 12.66
N ARG A 72 19.79 0.24 11.60
CA ARG A 72 19.02 1.49 11.53
C ARG A 72 17.72 1.34 10.76
N ALA A 73 17.21 0.11 10.55
CA ALA A 73 15.94 -0.14 9.88
C ALA A 73 14.76 0.66 10.48
N ALA A 74 14.65 0.72 11.82
CA ALA A 74 13.58 1.47 12.49
C ALA A 74 13.67 2.99 12.27
N GLU A 75 14.87 3.52 12.02
CA GLU A 75 15.04 4.91 11.61
C GLU A 75 14.66 5.10 10.14
N MET A 76 15.13 4.20 9.26
CA MET A 76 14.78 4.25 7.85
C MET A 76 13.28 4.14 7.60
N ALA A 77 12.57 3.29 8.35
CA ALA A 77 11.11 3.16 8.26
C ALA A 77 10.40 4.48 8.60
N ARG A 78 10.88 5.21 9.62
CA ARG A 78 10.36 6.53 9.99
C ARG A 78 10.65 7.57 8.92
N VAL A 79 11.88 7.61 8.41
CA VAL A 79 12.29 8.53 7.34
C VAL A 79 11.51 8.29 6.05
N GLN A 80 11.27 7.03 5.71
CA GLN A 80 10.47 6.63 4.55
C GLN A 80 8.97 6.90 4.72
N GLY A 81 8.47 7.09 5.96
CA GLY A 81 7.06 7.35 6.22
C GLY A 81 6.14 6.17 5.91
N VAL A 82 6.59 4.94 6.21
CA VAL A 82 5.89 3.71 5.77
C VAL A 82 4.62 3.38 6.54
N ALA A 83 4.46 3.94 7.75
CA ALA A 83 3.34 3.61 8.64
C ALA A 83 2.00 4.15 8.13
N ALA A 84 0.90 3.45 8.42
CA ALA A 84 -0.46 3.77 7.96
C ALA A 84 -0.84 5.26 8.05
N LEU A 85 -0.57 5.92 9.17
CA LEU A 85 -0.87 7.35 9.36
C LEU A 85 -0.02 8.24 8.46
N ALA A 86 1.28 7.95 8.32
CA ALA A 86 2.17 8.71 7.45
C ALA A 86 1.80 8.52 5.97
N LEU A 87 1.44 7.29 5.58
CA LEU A 87 0.93 6.99 4.24
C LEU A 87 -0.36 7.75 3.94
N ARG A 88 -1.26 7.87 4.93
CA ARG A 88 -2.49 8.64 4.79
C ARG A 88 -2.20 10.12 4.61
N ASP A 89 -1.33 10.66 5.45
CA ASP A 89 -0.94 12.07 5.39
C ASP A 89 -0.21 12.40 4.07
N ALA A 90 0.46 11.42 3.46
CA ALA A 90 1.06 11.50 2.13
C ALA A 90 0.07 11.26 0.96
N GLY A 91 -1.18 10.92 1.24
CA GLY A 91 -2.21 10.63 0.23
C GLY A 91 -2.02 9.29 -0.50
N VAL A 92 -1.20 8.38 0.04
CA VAL A 92 -1.02 7.02 -0.50
C VAL A 92 -2.18 6.10 -0.10
N VAL A 93 -2.76 6.33 1.07
CA VAL A 93 -3.96 5.63 1.54
C VAL A 93 -5.02 6.63 1.96
N ASP A 94 -6.30 6.30 1.77
CA ASP A 94 -7.40 7.22 2.06
C ASP A 94 -7.89 7.08 3.51
N LEU A 95 -7.94 5.85 4.00
CA LEU A 95 -8.52 5.51 5.30
C LEU A 95 -7.57 4.65 6.12
N VAL A 96 -7.59 4.86 7.44
CA VAL A 96 -6.92 3.97 8.39
C VAL A 96 -7.98 3.25 9.24
N ALA A 97 -7.83 1.93 9.37
CA ALA A 97 -8.71 1.07 10.15
C ALA A 97 -7.97 0.52 11.37
N GLY A 98 -8.59 0.64 12.55
CA GLY A 98 -8.01 0.10 13.78
C GLY A 98 -7.99 -1.43 13.79
N GLU A 99 -7.11 -2.02 14.60
CA GLU A 99 -7.10 -3.46 14.83
C GLU A 99 -8.41 -3.93 15.45
N GLY A 100 -8.87 -5.10 15.02
CA GLY A 100 -10.15 -5.65 15.45
C GLY A 100 -11.39 -4.92 14.91
N SER A 101 -11.21 -3.95 14.00
CA SER A 101 -12.34 -3.34 13.29
C SER A 101 -12.97 -4.31 12.28
N ASP A 102 -14.26 -4.10 11.99
CA ASP A 102 -14.97 -4.83 10.95
C ASP A 102 -14.55 -4.32 9.56
N LEU A 103 -13.40 -4.80 9.09
CA LEU A 103 -12.88 -4.45 7.76
C LEU A 103 -13.85 -4.84 6.63
N PRO A 104 -14.47 -6.05 6.60
CA PRO A 104 -15.49 -6.38 5.61
C PRO A 104 -16.66 -5.40 5.58
N GLY A 105 -17.21 -5.04 6.75
CA GLY A 105 -18.27 -4.03 6.86
C GLY A 105 -17.84 -2.68 6.31
N ARG A 106 -16.63 -2.22 6.66
CA ARG A 106 -16.06 -0.98 6.12
C ARG A 106 -15.90 -1.00 4.60
N VAL A 107 -15.44 -2.10 4.02
CA VAL A 107 -15.33 -2.24 2.56
C VAL A 107 -16.72 -2.16 1.92
N ALA A 108 -17.72 -2.84 2.50
CA ALA A 108 -19.09 -2.77 2.03
C ALA A 108 -19.65 -1.34 2.08
N ASP A 109 -19.40 -0.60 3.16
CA ASP A 109 -19.81 0.80 3.30
C ASP A 109 -19.18 1.70 2.24
N VAL A 110 -17.86 1.56 2.00
CA VAL A 110 -17.15 2.32 0.96
C VAL A 110 -17.72 2.04 -0.43
N ILE A 111 -17.97 0.78 -0.75
CA ILE A 111 -18.55 0.38 -2.04
C ILE A 111 -19.98 0.95 -2.17
N ALA A 112 -20.80 0.84 -1.13
CA ALA A 112 -22.17 1.34 -1.12
C ALA A 112 -22.20 2.87 -1.36
N VAL A 113 -21.33 3.62 -0.69
CA VAL A 113 -21.20 5.07 -0.89
C VAL A 113 -20.76 5.39 -2.32
N THR A 114 -19.81 4.64 -2.87
CA THR A 114 -19.30 4.87 -4.24
C THR A 114 -20.38 4.62 -5.29
N LEU A 115 -21.17 3.55 -5.13
CA LEU A 115 -22.30 3.23 -6.00
C LEU A 115 -23.43 4.26 -5.91
N GLY A 116 -23.71 4.80 -4.71
CA GLY A 116 -24.76 5.81 -4.51
C GLY A 116 -24.41 7.21 -5.01
N ARG A 117 -23.19 7.45 -5.52
CA ARG A 117 -22.73 8.73 -6.08
C ARG A 117 -22.81 8.79 -7.62
N SER A 118 -23.30 7.74 -8.27
CA SER A 118 -23.45 7.60 -9.73
C SER A 118 -24.86 8.01 -10.18
#